data_AF-A0A7J4K1Q1-F1
#
_entry.id   AF-A0A7J4K1Q1-F1
#
_cell.length_a   1.000
_cell.length_b   1.000
_cell.length_c   1.000
_cell.angle_alpha   90.00
_cell.angle_beta   90.00
_cell.angle_gamma   90.00
#
_symmetry.space_group_name_H-M   'P 1'
#
loop_
_entity.id
_entity.type
_entity.pdbx_description
1 polymer ?
#
loop_
_entity_poly.entity_id
_entity_poly.type
_entity_poly.pdbx_seq_one_letter_code
_entity_poly.pdbx_strand_id
1 'polypeptide(L)'
;GNGGQVPRAMLAQARTSVQHATDVKMNCCEFHVHASAVRVITSTGVDISFHKTAIYLEAVLTCKRQGTKPSEKTSEREFSFSRTAVSPEQLDIQGIFLQQTQIARDATNAEPNQGFTGDVLLAGSSVTEFFAPHHDLNPLVLHTSAKLQHMGLSSFKIGQPIGVFTSGEPITITTNPSLPMGLYTMPVDEEGTPLRPVELVRNGLFASYLATARYSQYLHVPVTGNITNVMVSHGATREEHLRGNNYLEIVSFSWFNPNPLSGDFSAEIRLAYRWQNGRKVPVRGGMFTGNVFTNILAARLSKEVMQSGGYYGPRAVLFKNAIVTKSE
;
A
#
# COMPACT_ATOMS: atom_id res chain seq x y z
N GLY A 1 18.40 24.57 -14.95
CA GLY A 1 19.01 23.68 -15.96
C GLY A 1 18.81 22.23 -15.53
N ASN A 2 18.67 21.31 -16.47
CA ASN A 2 18.47 19.84 -16.30
C ASN A 2 17.11 19.29 -15.85
N GLY A 3 16.14 20.11 -15.41
CA GLY A 3 14.85 19.62 -14.90
C GLY A 3 14.03 18.72 -15.86
N GLY A 4 14.17 18.92 -17.18
CA GLY A 4 13.44 18.13 -18.19
C GLY A 4 14.14 16.85 -18.66
N GLN A 5 15.42 16.63 -18.35
CA GLN A 5 16.16 15.46 -18.84
C GLN A 5 15.74 14.17 -18.11
N VAL A 6 15.55 14.25 -16.79
CA VAL A 6 15.19 13.08 -15.97
C VAL A 6 13.80 12.52 -16.36
N PRO A 7 12.72 13.32 -16.43
CA PRO A 7 11.41 12.81 -16.89
C PRO A 7 11.45 12.24 -18.31
N ARG A 8 12.22 12.86 -19.22
CA ARG A 8 12.35 12.38 -20.61
C ARG A 8 13.05 11.02 -20.68
N ALA A 9 14.11 10.82 -19.91
CA ALA A 9 14.81 9.54 -19.84
C ALA A 9 13.90 8.43 -19.28
N MET A 10 13.17 8.73 -18.20
CA MET A 10 12.20 7.81 -17.60
C MET A 10 11.08 7.43 -18.58
N LEU A 11 10.53 8.40 -19.32
CA LEU A 11 9.51 8.15 -20.34
C LEU A 11 10.05 7.32 -21.52
N ALA A 12 11.29 7.54 -21.95
CA ALA A 12 11.93 6.73 -22.97
C ALA A 12 12.07 5.27 -22.52
N GLN A 13 12.53 5.03 -21.28
CA GLN A 13 12.64 3.70 -20.70
C GLN A 13 11.27 3.00 -20.59
N ALA A 14 10.22 3.72 -20.18
CA ALA A 14 8.86 3.19 -20.14
C ALA A 14 8.39 2.73 -21.53
N ARG A 15 8.59 3.55 -22.57
CA ARG A 15 8.25 3.22 -23.97
C ARG A 15 9.00 1.99 -24.46
N THR A 16 10.31 1.93 -24.24
CA THR A 16 11.13 0.77 -24.62
C THR A 16 10.66 -0.51 -23.93
N SER A 17 10.19 -0.42 -22.69
CA SER A 17 9.76 -1.58 -21.90
C SER A 17 8.48 -2.23 -22.44
N VAL A 18 7.61 -1.48 -23.10
CA VAL A 18 6.36 -1.99 -23.70
C VAL A 18 6.44 -2.22 -25.21
N GLN A 19 7.53 -1.81 -25.88
CA GLN A 19 7.61 -1.77 -27.34
C GLN A 19 7.43 -3.15 -28.02
N HIS A 20 7.77 -4.23 -27.33
CA HIS A 20 7.66 -5.61 -27.84
C HIS A 20 6.30 -6.26 -27.55
N ALA A 21 5.44 -5.62 -26.76
CA ALA A 21 4.12 -6.13 -26.40
C ALA A 21 3.09 -5.73 -27.47
N THR A 22 2.98 -6.51 -28.54
CA THR A 22 2.07 -6.18 -29.67
C THR A 22 0.58 -6.18 -29.30
N ASP A 23 0.24 -6.87 -28.22
CA ASP A 23 -1.10 -7.00 -27.64
C ASP A 23 -1.43 -5.93 -26.58
N VAL A 24 -0.44 -5.11 -26.18
CA VAL A 24 -0.59 -4.07 -25.16
C VAL A 24 -0.20 -2.71 -25.72
N LYS A 25 -1.09 -1.74 -25.58
CA LYS A 25 -0.86 -0.34 -25.95
C LYS A 25 -0.73 0.51 -24.68
N MET A 26 0.32 1.31 -24.58
CA MET A 26 0.43 2.34 -23.55
C MET A 26 -0.33 3.59 -24.02
N ASN A 27 -1.51 3.83 -23.45
CA ASN A 27 -2.38 4.96 -23.80
C ASN A 27 -1.88 6.26 -23.19
N CYS A 28 -1.44 6.21 -21.93
CA CYS A 28 -0.94 7.34 -21.18
C CYS A 28 0.27 6.90 -20.34
N CYS A 29 1.25 7.78 -20.20
CA CYS A 29 2.34 7.65 -19.25
C CYS A 29 2.87 9.03 -18.91
N GLU A 30 2.75 9.39 -17.64
CA GLU A 30 3.14 10.69 -17.10
C GLU A 30 4.12 10.50 -15.95
N PHE A 31 5.14 11.35 -15.94
CA PHE A 31 6.07 11.49 -14.83
C PHE A 31 6.03 12.93 -14.34
N HIS A 32 5.56 13.11 -13.11
CA HIS A 32 5.54 14.39 -12.42
C HIS A 32 6.70 14.40 -11.43
N VAL A 33 7.64 15.33 -11.60
CA VAL A 33 8.82 15.46 -10.74
C VAL A 33 8.76 16.80 -10.01
N HIS A 34 8.77 16.74 -8.69
CA HIS A 34 8.71 17.89 -7.81
C HIS A 34 9.99 17.98 -6.99
N ALA A 35 10.56 19.17 -6.93
CA ALA A 35 11.65 19.52 -6.02
C ALA A 35 11.25 20.79 -5.27
N SER A 36 11.24 20.72 -3.95
CA SER A 36 10.75 21.79 -3.08
C SER A 36 11.78 22.12 -2.01
N ALA A 37 11.92 23.42 -1.71
CA ALA A 37 12.56 23.90 -0.49
C ALA A 37 11.46 24.29 0.49
N VAL A 38 11.53 23.78 1.71
CA VAL A 38 10.56 24.03 2.78
C VAL A 38 11.28 24.76 3.90
N ARG A 39 10.66 25.81 4.44
CA ARG A 39 11.11 26.52 5.64
C ARG A 39 9.95 26.60 6.63
N VAL A 40 10.16 26.11 7.85
CA VAL A 40 9.19 26.17 8.94
C VAL A 40 9.67 27.20 9.94
N ILE A 41 8.83 28.21 10.19
CA ILE A 41 9.11 29.29 11.15
C ILE A 41 7.96 29.36 12.15
N THR A 42 8.28 29.40 13.44
CA THR A 42 7.28 29.55 14.50
C THR A 42 7.55 30.77 15.36
N SER A 43 6.51 31.29 16.05
CA SER A 43 6.65 32.38 17.02
C SER A 43 7.47 32.00 18.25
N THR A 44 7.74 30.71 18.47
CA THR A 44 8.56 30.19 19.56
C THR A 44 10.04 30.06 19.21
N GLY A 45 10.43 30.50 18.00
CA GLY A 45 11.84 30.57 17.57
C GLY A 45 12.33 29.34 16.79
N VAL A 46 11.44 28.45 16.33
CA VAL A 46 11.82 27.44 15.34
C VAL A 46 12.05 28.14 14.00
N ASP A 47 13.19 27.87 13.37
CA ASP A 47 13.51 28.29 12.00
C ASP A 47 14.35 27.20 11.34
N ILE A 48 13.69 26.29 10.62
CA ILE A 48 14.31 25.11 10.03
C ILE A 48 13.99 25.05 8.54
N SER A 49 15.01 24.83 7.71
CA SER A 49 14.86 24.64 6.27
C SER A 49 15.33 23.26 5.83
N PHE A 50 14.64 22.65 4.87
CA PHE A 50 15.02 21.37 4.27
C PHE A 50 14.49 21.23 2.84
N HIS A 51 15.03 20.28 2.09
CA HIS A 51 14.61 19.98 0.72
C HIS A 51 13.80 18.68 0.67
N LYS A 52 12.83 18.64 -0.25
CA LYS A 52 12.05 17.45 -0.58
C LYS A 52 12.03 17.23 -2.08
N THR A 53 12.06 15.96 -2.48
CA THR A 53 11.84 15.53 -3.85
C THR A 53 10.73 14.49 -3.88
N ALA A 54 9.92 14.52 -4.93
CA ALA A 54 8.90 13.52 -5.17
C ALA A 54 8.77 13.28 -6.67
N ILE A 55 8.58 12.02 -7.05
CA ILE A 55 8.28 11.57 -8.40
C ILE A 55 6.96 10.82 -8.31
N TYR A 56 6.01 11.21 -9.15
CA TYR A 56 4.75 10.49 -9.35
C TYR A 56 4.71 9.99 -10.79
N LEU A 57 4.71 8.67 -10.94
CA LEU A 57 4.47 7.95 -12.18
C LEU A 57 3.01 7.54 -12.21
N GLU A 58 2.31 7.86 -13.29
CA GLU A 58 1.02 7.30 -13.63
C GLU A 58 1.02 6.79 -15.08
N ALA A 59 0.44 5.62 -15.31
CA ALA A 59 0.31 5.08 -16.66
C ALA A 59 -0.98 4.28 -16.83
N VAL A 60 -1.45 4.26 -18.07
CA VAL A 60 -2.61 3.48 -18.51
C VAL A 60 -2.19 2.58 -19.65
N LEU A 61 -2.36 1.28 -19.45
CA LEU A 61 -2.13 0.25 -20.46
C LEU A 61 -3.47 -0.33 -20.92
N THR A 62 -3.62 -0.54 -22.22
CA THR A 62 -4.75 -1.24 -22.80
C THR A 62 -4.28 -2.55 -23.41
N CYS A 63 -4.80 -3.66 -22.91
CA CYS A 63 -4.51 -4.97 -23.47
C CYS A 63 -5.68 -5.46 -24.32
N LYS A 64 -5.38 -5.95 -25.52
CA LYS A 64 -6.34 -6.54 -26.46
C LYS A 64 -6.14 -8.04 -26.58
N ARG A 65 -7.21 -8.81 -26.50
CA ARG A 65 -7.25 -10.23 -26.88
C ARG A 65 -8.16 -10.41 -28.07
N GLN A 66 -7.61 -10.90 -29.17
CA GLN A 66 -8.44 -11.36 -30.29
C GLN A 66 -9.10 -12.68 -29.93
N GLY A 67 -10.38 -12.83 -30.29
CA GLY A 67 -11.06 -14.11 -30.21
C GLY A 67 -10.32 -15.15 -31.06
N THR A 68 -10.10 -16.34 -30.51
CA THR A 68 -9.44 -17.43 -31.25
C THR A 68 -10.42 -18.15 -32.18
N LYS A 69 -11.72 -17.88 -32.02
CA LYS A 69 -12.82 -18.44 -32.81
C LYS A 69 -13.72 -17.32 -33.33
N PRO A 70 -14.42 -17.50 -34.47
CA PRO A 70 -15.35 -16.50 -35.01
C PRO A 70 -16.46 -16.06 -34.04
N SER A 71 -16.83 -16.92 -33.09
CA SER A 71 -17.83 -16.64 -32.04
C SER A 71 -17.27 -15.93 -30.80
N GLU A 72 -15.94 -15.87 -30.64
CA GLU A 72 -15.30 -15.19 -29.53
C GLU A 72 -15.15 -13.70 -29.84
N LYS A 73 -15.78 -12.85 -29.04
CA LYS A 73 -15.60 -11.40 -29.15
C LYS A 73 -14.16 -11.02 -28.77
N THR A 74 -13.59 -10.07 -29.52
CA THR A 74 -12.37 -9.38 -29.11
C THR A 74 -12.63 -8.70 -27.76
N SER A 75 -11.75 -8.92 -26.78
CA SER A 75 -11.79 -8.21 -25.50
C SER A 75 -10.70 -7.15 -25.47
N GLU A 76 -11.03 -6.00 -24.91
CA GLU A 76 -10.13 -4.88 -24.70
C GLU A 76 -10.35 -4.40 -23.27
N ARG A 77 -9.27 -4.19 -22.51
CA ARG A 77 -9.34 -3.70 -21.14
C ARG A 77 -8.23 -2.72 -20.86
N GLU A 78 -8.59 -1.69 -20.11
CA GLU A 78 -7.67 -0.68 -19.61
C GLU A 78 -7.24 -1.01 -18.17
N PHE A 79 -5.98 -0.72 -17.88
CA PHE A 79 -5.33 -0.94 -16.60
C PHE A 79 -4.53 0.30 -16.24
N SER A 80 -4.97 0.98 -15.19
CA SER A 80 -4.24 2.10 -14.60
C SER A 80 -3.39 1.62 -13.44
N PHE A 81 -2.18 2.19 -13.34
CA PHE A 81 -1.32 2.03 -12.17
C PHE A 81 -0.52 3.29 -11.92
N SER A 82 -0.10 3.48 -10.67
CA SER A 82 0.77 4.58 -10.28
C SER A 82 1.87 4.14 -9.32
N ARG A 83 2.95 4.92 -9.25
CA ARG A 83 4.07 4.73 -8.32
C ARG A 83 4.57 6.08 -7.81
N THR A 84 4.98 6.12 -6.55
CA THR A 84 5.62 7.27 -5.94
C THR A 84 7.04 6.93 -5.48
N ALA A 85 7.95 7.87 -5.65
CA ALA A 85 9.34 7.73 -5.21
C ALA A 85 9.93 9.10 -4.86
N VAL A 86 11.06 9.14 -4.16
CA VAL A 86 11.80 10.40 -3.91
C VAL A 86 13.00 10.56 -4.85
N SER A 87 13.44 9.48 -5.50
CA SER A 87 14.55 9.46 -6.46
C SER A 87 14.23 8.56 -7.66
N PRO A 88 14.74 8.86 -8.87
CA PRO A 88 14.59 7.97 -10.03
C PRO A 88 15.14 6.56 -9.79
N GLU A 89 16.16 6.42 -8.96
CA GLU A 89 16.81 5.13 -8.65
C GLU A 89 15.89 4.13 -7.93
N GLN A 90 14.82 4.61 -7.28
CA GLN A 90 13.80 3.75 -6.67
C GLN A 90 12.79 3.22 -7.69
N LEU A 91 12.73 3.80 -8.88
CA LEU A 91 11.82 3.39 -9.93
C LEU A 91 12.56 2.45 -10.87
N ASP A 92 12.44 1.14 -10.65
CA ASP A 92 12.75 0.15 -11.68
C ASP A 92 11.69 0.23 -12.79
N ILE A 93 11.79 1.27 -13.64
CA ILE A 93 10.80 1.56 -14.68
C ILE A 93 10.64 0.35 -15.60
N GLN A 94 11.74 -0.32 -15.95
CA GLN A 94 11.67 -1.49 -16.81
C GLN A 94 10.90 -2.63 -16.14
N GLY A 95 11.28 -3.01 -14.91
CA GLY A 95 10.59 -4.06 -14.17
C GLY A 95 9.12 -3.73 -13.91
N ILE A 96 8.82 -2.47 -13.54
CA ILE A 96 7.45 -1.98 -13.34
C ILE A 96 6.63 -2.17 -14.62
N PHE A 97 7.09 -1.67 -15.77
CA PHE A 97 6.31 -1.76 -17.01
C PHE A 97 6.20 -3.20 -17.53
N LEU A 98 7.22 -4.03 -17.37
CA LEU A 98 7.15 -5.46 -17.69
C LEU A 98 6.11 -6.18 -16.82
N GLN A 99 6.13 -5.94 -15.51
CA GLN A 99 5.16 -6.52 -14.57
C GLN A 99 3.73 -6.04 -14.88
N GLN A 100 3.52 -4.75 -15.10
CA GLN A 100 2.19 -4.19 -15.37
C GLN A 100 1.65 -4.64 -16.73
N THR A 101 2.53 -4.83 -17.73
CA THR A 101 2.14 -5.46 -19.01
C THR A 101 1.65 -6.89 -18.80
N GLN A 102 2.31 -7.68 -17.95
CA GLN A 102 1.85 -9.04 -17.63
C GLN A 102 0.53 -9.03 -16.86
N ILE A 103 0.35 -8.13 -15.89
CA ILE A 103 -0.92 -7.95 -15.16
C ILE A 103 -2.06 -7.61 -16.13
N ALA A 104 -1.83 -6.68 -17.07
CA ALA A 104 -2.82 -6.30 -18.07
C ALA A 104 -3.23 -7.48 -18.94
N ARG A 105 -2.27 -8.32 -19.37
CA ARG A 105 -2.53 -9.56 -20.12
C ARG A 105 -3.34 -10.56 -19.30
N ASP A 106 -2.89 -10.86 -18.09
CA ASP A 106 -3.51 -11.85 -17.23
C ASP A 106 -4.95 -11.45 -16.90
N ALA A 107 -5.20 -10.18 -16.62
CA ALA A 107 -6.53 -9.67 -16.32
C ALA A 107 -7.45 -9.60 -17.56
N THR A 108 -6.92 -9.30 -18.75
CA THR A 108 -7.70 -9.42 -20.00
C THR A 108 -8.11 -10.86 -20.29
N ASN A 109 -7.28 -11.82 -19.91
CA ASN A 109 -7.51 -13.25 -20.09
C ASN A 109 -8.19 -13.94 -18.90
N ALA A 110 -8.40 -13.24 -17.78
CA ALA A 110 -8.89 -13.81 -16.55
C ALA A 110 -10.36 -14.24 -16.63
N GLU A 111 -10.64 -15.38 -16.01
CA GLU A 111 -11.99 -15.92 -15.84
C GLU A 111 -12.77 -15.09 -14.78
N PRO A 112 -14.10 -15.01 -14.88
CA PRO A 112 -14.92 -14.44 -13.81
C PRO A 112 -14.76 -15.25 -12.52
N ASN A 113 -14.49 -14.57 -11.41
CA ASN A 113 -14.36 -15.21 -10.11
C ASN A 113 -15.68 -15.86 -9.67
N GLN A 114 -15.66 -17.14 -9.30
CA GLN A 114 -16.83 -17.90 -8.86
C GLN A 114 -17.09 -17.79 -7.36
N GLY A 115 -16.38 -16.91 -6.67
CA GLY A 115 -16.35 -16.82 -5.21
C GLY A 115 -15.30 -17.75 -4.62
N PHE A 116 -14.82 -17.41 -3.43
CA PHE A 116 -13.77 -18.15 -2.74
C PHE A 116 -13.90 -17.98 -1.22
N THR A 117 -13.77 -19.08 -0.49
CA THR A 117 -13.64 -19.07 0.98
C THR A 117 -12.40 -19.87 1.34
N GLY A 118 -11.49 -19.27 2.09
CA GLY A 118 -10.26 -19.92 2.51
C GLY A 118 -9.10 -18.95 2.67
N ASP A 119 -7.90 -19.43 2.36
CA ASP A 119 -6.67 -18.66 2.47
C ASP A 119 -6.56 -17.63 1.32
N VAL A 120 -6.49 -16.34 1.68
CA VAL A 120 -6.30 -15.22 0.75
C VAL A 120 -4.97 -14.54 1.04
N LEU A 121 -4.09 -14.53 0.05
CA LEU A 121 -2.80 -13.85 0.12
C LEU A 121 -2.89 -12.51 -0.62
N LEU A 122 -2.47 -11.42 0.01
CA LEU A 122 -2.15 -10.18 -0.69
C LEU A 122 -0.66 -10.15 -1.01
N ALA A 123 -0.31 -9.74 -2.22
CA ALA A 123 1.05 -9.56 -2.70
C ALA A 123 1.12 -8.39 -3.70
N GLY A 124 2.31 -7.78 -3.85
CA GLY A 124 2.47 -6.65 -4.76
C GLY A 124 1.79 -5.37 -4.23
N SER A 125 1.09 -4.62 -5.08
CA SER A 125 0.51 -3.33 -4.66
C SER A 125 -0.60 -3.48 -3.63
N SER A 126 -1.36 -4.59 -3.66
CA SER A 126 -2.46 -4.87 -2.74
C SER A 126 -2.05 -4.88 -1.27
N VAL A 127 -0.79 -5.21 -0.96
CA VAL A 127 -0.25 -5.17 0.41
C VAL A 127 -0.03 -3.72 0.87
N THR A 128 0.52 -2.89 -0.01
CA THR A 128 0.70 -1.45 0.29
C THR A 128 -0.67 -0.78 0.45
N GLU A 129 -1.63 -1.12 -0.40
CA GLU A 129 -3.01 -0.66 -0.32
C GLU A 129 -3.69 -1.08 0.99
N PHE A 130 -3.39 -2.27 1.54
CA PHE A 130 -3.94 -2.68 2.83
C PHE A 130 -3.34 -1.90 4.02
N PHE A 131 -2.01 -1.74 4.06
CA PHE A 131 -1.31 -1.11 5.19
C PHE A 131 -1.23 0.42 5.12
N ALA A 132 -1.34 0.99 3.92
CA ALA A 132 -1.25 2.42 3.66
C ALA A 132 -2.15 2.86 2.48
N PRO A 133 -3.48 2.60 2.53
CA PRO A 133 -4.40 3.01 1.46
C PRO A 133 -4.42 4.53 1.25
N HIS A 134 -4.37 5.22 2.39
CA HIS A 134 -4.17 6.66 2.53
C HIS A 134 -3.26 6.83 3.74
N HIS A 135 -2.23 7.66 3.60
CA HIS A 135 -1.11 7.75 4.54
C HIS A 135 -1.54 7.90 6.01
N ASP A 136 -2.55 8.72 6.28
CA ASP A 136 -3.08 9.05 7.61
C ASP A 136 -4.44 8.40 7.93
N LEU A 137 -5.10 7.75 6.97
CA LEU A 137 -6.43 7.14 7.16
C LEU A 137 -6.40 5.61 7.25
N ASN A 138 -5.22 4.98 7.34
CA ASN A 138 -5.16 3.55 7.67
C ASN A 138 -5.79 3.33 9.08
N PRO A 139 -6.75 2.40 9.24
CA PRO A 139 -7.45 2.22 10.52
C PRO A 139 -6.52 1.94 11.72
N LEU A 140 -5.45 1.14 11.53
CA LEU A 140 -4.53 0.78 12.61
C LEU A 140 -3.71 1.98 13.09
N VAL A 141 -3.33 2.85 12.17
CA VAL A 141 -2.59 4.09 12.46
C VAL A 141 -3.53 5.14 13.01
N LEU A 142 -4.68 5.35 12.39
CA LEU A 142 -5.60 6.42 12.75
C LEU A 142 -6.09 6.28 14.20
N HIS A 143 -6.32 5.05 14.67
CA HIS A 143 -6.71 4.78 16.06
C HIS A 143 -5.60 5.09 17.08
N THR A 144 -4.36 5.34 16.64
CA THR A 144 -3.29 5.84 17.52
C THR A 144 -3.32 7.36 17.70
N SER A 145 -4.21 8.07 16.99
CA SER A 145 -4.29 9.54 17.01
C SER A 145 -4.79 10.09 18.34
N ALA A 146 -4.01 10.99 18.94
CA ALA A 146 -4.42 11.79 20.09
C ALA A 146 -5.65 12.65 19.79
N LYS A 147 -5.81 13.12 18.54
CA LYS A 147 -7.00 13.84 18.10
C LYS A 147 -8.26 12.98 18.23
N LEU A 148 -8.21 11.76 17.70
CA LEU A 148 -9.36 10.85 17.79
C LEU A 148 -9.65 10.42 19.23
N GLN A 149 -8.60 10.22 20.04
CA GLN A 149 -8.76 9.96 21.46
C GLN A 149 -9.50 11.11 22.16
N HIS A 150 -9.11 12.36 21.91
CA HIS A 150 -9.76 13.53 22.50
C HIS A 150 -11.22 13.65 22.05
N MET A 151 -11.53 13.27 20.81
CA MET A 151 -12.91 13.24 20.29
C MET A 151 -13.73 12.03 20.77
N GLY A 152 -13.14 11.09 21.52
CA GLY A 152 -13.82 9.86 21.95
C GLY A 152 -14.08 8.85 20.83
N LEU A 153 -13.31 8.91 19.73
CA LEU A 153 -13.47 8.07 18.54
C LEU A 153 -12.42 6.95 18.42
N SER A 154 -11.32 7.01 19.16
CA SER A 154 -10.33 5.92 19.16
C SER A 154 -10.84 4.73 19.98
N SER A 155 -10.61 3.53 19.45
CA SER A 155 -10.83 2.26 20.16
C SER A 155 -9.62 1.78 20.96
N PHE A 156 -8.43 2.37 20.78
CA PHE A 156 -7.20 1.91 21.40
C PHE A 156 -6.94 2.59 22.75
N LYS A 157 -6.38 1.84 23.70
CA LYS A 157 -5.98 2.33 25.02
C LYS A 157 -4.51 2.01 25.29
N ILE A 158 -3.74 3.00 25.73
CA ILE A 158 -2.30 2.83 25.96
C ILE A 158 -2.04 1.63 26.88
N GLY A 159 -1.05 0.82 26.52
CA GLY A 159 -0.65 -0.40 27.22
C GLY A 159 -1.57 -1.60 26.99
N GLN A 160 -2.72 -1.43 26.33
CA GLN A 160 -3.64 -2.52 26.03
C GLN A 160 -3.35 -3.13 24.65
N PRO A 161 -3.67 -4.42 24.45
CA PRO A 161 -3.64 -5.02 23.12
C PRO A 161 -4.56 -4.29 22.14
N ILE A 162 -4.12 -4.14 20.89
CA ILE A 162 -4.98 -3.64 19.80
C ILE A 162 -6.07 -4.64 19.40
N GLY A 163 -5.99 -5.86 19.95
CA GLY A 163 -6.96 -6.94 19.84
C GLY A 163 -6.37 -8.26 20.33
N VAL A 164 -7.14 -9.33 20.23
CA VAL A 164 -6.71 -10.69 20.62
C VAL A 164 -6.24 -11.43 19.36
N PHE A 165 -4.92 -11.68 19.27
CA PHE A 165 -4.34 -12.45 18.17
C PHE A 165 -4.77 -13.92 18.30
N THR A 166 -5.37 -14.45 17.23
CA THR A 166 -5.89 -15.83 17.21
C THR A 166 -4.93 -16.75 16.48
N SER A 167 -4.87 -16.60 15.16
CA SER A 167 -3.92 -17.28 14.27
C SER A 167 -2.96 -16.30 13.62
N GLY A 168 -2.92 -15.04 14.06
CA GLY A 168 -2.00 -14.02 13.58
C GLY A 168 -0.77 -13.88 14.48
N GLU A 169 0.16 -13.02 14.09
CA GLU A 169 1.36 -12.70 14.88
C GLU A 169 1.30 -11.24 15.36
N PRO A 170 1.77 -10.92 16.58
CA PRO A 170 1.78 -9.55 17.07
C PRO A 170 2.62 -8.64 16.16
N ILE A 171 2.07 -7.48 15.83
CA ILE A 171 2.72 -6.52 14.92
C ILE A 171 3.29 -5.33 15.69
N THR A 172 4.33 -4.74 15.13
CA THR A 172 4.84 -3.42 15.53
C THR A 172 4.60 -2.45 14.38
N ILE A 173 3.99 -1.31 14.69
CA ILE A 173 3.76 -0.20 13.76
C ILE A 173 4.53 1.01 14.26
N THR A 174 5.42 1.52 13.43
CA THR A 174 6.27 2.68 13.73
C THR A 174 6.06 3.77 12.70
N THR A 175 5.97 5.02 13.14
CA THR A 175 6.16 6.17 12.24
C THR A 175 7.63 6.60 12.28
N ASN A 176 8.28 6.73 11.13
CA ASN A 176 9.71 7.03 11.04
C ASN A 176 10.00 8.21 10.09
N PRO A 177 10.40 9.38 10.61
CA PRO A 177 10.67 10.58 9.81
C PRO A 177 12.01 10.56 9.09
N SER A 178 12.87 9.58 9.37
CA SER A 178 14.22 9.45 8.81
C SER A 178 14.42 8.15 8.03
N LEU A 179 13.34 7.48 7.61
CA LEU A 179 13.41 6.31 6.73
C LEU A 179 14.14 6.69 5.43
N PRO A 180 15.29 6.07 5.12
CA PRO A 180 15.99 6.34 3.87
C PRO A 180 15.06 6.14 2.67
N MET A 181 15.03 7.12 1.78
CA MET A 181 14.19 7.11 0.59
C MET A 181 12.67 7.01 0.85
N GLY A 182 12.22 7.30 2.08
CA GLY A 182 10.82 7.35 2.45
C GLY A 182 10.17 8.65 1.97
N LEU A 183 8.99 8.55 1.36
CA LEU A 183 8.26 9.68 0.78
C LEU A 183 7.92 10.79 1.79
N TYR A 184 7.70 10.44 3.05
CA TYR A 184 7.28 11.36 4.11
C TYR A 184 8.41 11.70 5.08
N THR A 185 9.66 11.59 4.64
CA THR A 185 10.84 11.98 5.41
C THR A 185 10.86 13.49 5.61
N MET A 186 10.93 13.94 6.87
CA MET A 186 11.05 15.36 7.23
C MET A 186 11.56 15.52 8.67
N PRO A 187 12.38 16.55 8.96
CA PRO A 187 12.98 16.74 10.28
C PRO A 187 12.01 17.31 11.32
N VAL A 188 11.02 18.07 10.87
CA VAL A 188 9.98 18.69 11.71
C VAL A 188 8.61 18.56 11.04
N ASP A 189 7.55 18.61 11.83
CA ASP A 189 6.19 18.77 11.32
C ASP A 189 5.84 20.23 11.03
N GLU A 190 4.60 20.46 10.61
CA GLU A 190 4.07 21.78 10.25
C GLU A 190 3.98 22.74 11.44
N GLU A 191 3.98 22.24 12.68
CA GLU A 191 4.00 23.03 13.92
C GLU A 191 5.44 23.29 14.43
N GLY A 192 6.46 22.81 13.70
CA GLY A 192 7.87 22.93 14.07
C GLY A 192 8.33 21.90 15.10
N THR A 193 7.52 20.86 15.38
CA THR A 193 7.87 19.79 16.31
C THR A 193 9.00 18.94 15.70
N PRO A 194 10.15 18.75 16.38
CA PRO A 194 11.18 17.81 15.96
C PRO A 194 10.64 16.38 15.91
N LEU A 195 10.73 15.76 14.74
CA LEU A 195 10.22 14.42 14.52
C LEU A 195 11.30 13.38 14.81
N ARG A 196 10.89 12.29 15.45
CA ARG A 196 11.72 11.10 15.70
C ARG A 196 10.91 9.84 15.44
N PRO A 197 11.54 8.67 15.27
CA PRO A 197 10.82 7.41 15.21
C PRO A 197 9.95 7.21 16.45
N VAL A 198 8.69 6.79 16.25
CA VAL A 198 7.74 6.50 17.34
C VAL A 198 7.05 5.17 17.05
N GLU A 199 7.17 4.23 17.98
CA GLU A 199 6.40 2.99 17.97
C GLU A 199 4.98 3.29 18.45
N LEU A 200 4.05 3.33 17.50
CA LEU A 200 2.62 3.54 17.78
C LEU A 200 2.01 2.28 18.37
N VAL A 201 2.35 1.13 17.78
CA VAL A 201 2.02 -0.21 18.29
C VAL A 201 3.33 -0.96 18.48
N ARG A 202 3.53 -1.59 19.64
CA ARG A 202 4.70 -2.42 19.96
C ARG A 202 4.24 -3.83 20.28
N ASN A 203 4.60 -4.80 19.44
CA ASN A 203 4.26 -6.22 19.61
C ASN A 203 2.77 -6.45 19.95
N GLY A 204 1.88 -5.81 19.19
CA GLY A 204 0.43 -5.90 19.35
C GLY A 204 -0.16 -5.06 20.48
N LEU A 205 0.65 -4.30 21.23
CA LEU A 205 0.18 -3.39 22.28
C LEU A 205 0.18 -1.95 21.77
N PHE A 206 -0.88 -1.20 22.05
CA PHE A 206 -0.90 0.23 21.75
C PHE A 206 0.08 0.96 22.67
N ALA A 207 1.14 1.54 22.11
CA ALA A 207 2.32 1.96 22.86
C ALA A 207 2.44 3.47 23.00
N SER A 208 2.05 4.25 21.99
CA SER A 208 2.18 5.71 22.01
C SER A 208 1.18 6.38 21.09
N TYR A 209 0.66 7.53 21.53
CA TYR A 209 -0.17 8.36 20.68
C TYR A 209 0.65 9.03 19.58
N LEU A 210 0.04 9.13 18.39
CA LEU A 210 0.40 10.13 17.40
C LEU A 210 -0.25 11.46 17.81
N ALA A 211 0.55 12.43 18.23
CA ALA A 211 0.11 13.62 18.94
C ALA A 211 0.88 14.86 18.46
N THR A 212 0.18 15.74 17.73
CA THR A 212 0.63 17.11 17.48
C THR A 212 0.70 17.91 18.78
N ALA A 213 1.36 19.07 18.78
CA ALA A 213 1.57 19.84 20.00
C ALA A 213 0.24 20.19 20.69
N ARG A 214 -0.79 20.54 19.89
CA ARG A 214 -2.15 20.81 20.41
C ARG A 214 -2.73 19.65 21.20
N TYR A 215 -2.81 18.45 20.61
CA TYR A 215 -3.48 17.32 21.25
C TYR A 215 -2.62 16.66 22.33
N SER A 216 -1.30 16.77 22.22
CA SER A 216 -0.37 16.44 23.32
C SER A 216 -0.71 17.24 24.57
N GLN A 217 -0.94 18.56 24.45
CA GLN A 217 -1.34 19.40 25.57
C GLN A 217 -2.73 19.05 26.11
N TYR A 218 -3.72 18.83 25.24
CA TYR A 218 -5.09 18.51 25.67
C TYR A 218 -5.21 17.20 26.44
N LEU A 219 -4.38 16.21 26.10
CA LEU A 219 -4.42 14.88 26.73
C LEU A 219 -3.28 14.66 27.74
N HIS A 220 -2.40 15.64 27.94
CA HIS A 220 -1.20 15.51 28.77
C HIS A 220 -0.31 14.31 28.41
N VAL A 221 -0.13 14.06 27.11
CA VAL A 221 0.71 12.98 26.58
C VAL A 221 1.96 13.55 25.89
N PRO A 222 3.05 12.79 25.73
CA PRO A 222 4.22 13.28 25.01
C PRO A 222 3.89 13.73 23.59
N VAL A 223 4.47 14.85 23.15
CA VAL A 223 4.38 15.29 21.76
C VAL A 223 5.21 14.35 20.88
N THR A 224 4.59 13.87 19.80
CA THR A 224 5.22 12.98 18.81
C THR A 224 5.19 13.58 17.40
N GLY A 225 4.37 14.59 17.18
CA GLY A 225 4.19 15.29 15.91
C GLY A 225 3.26 14.56 14.95
N ASN A 226 3.30 14.96 13.69
CA ASN A 226 2.53 14.34 12.60
C ASN A 226 3.11 12.98 12.17
N ILE A 227 2.26 12.19 11.51
CA ILE A 227 2.67 10.94 10.88
C ILE A 227 3.68 11.20 9.76
N THR A 228 4.66 10.30 9.65
CA THR A 228 5.64 10.23 8.56
C THR A 228 5.66 8.81 7.99
N ASN A 229 6.80 8.25 7.58
CA ASN A 229 6.79 6.94 6.92
C ASN A 229 6.29 5.84 7.87
N VAL A 230 5.37 5.00 7.40
CA VAL A 230 4.77 3.92 8.18
C VAL A 230 5.58 2.65 7.98
N MET A 231 6.12 2.13 9.08
CA MET A 231 6.86 0.88 9.13
C MET A 231 6.04 -0.18 9.85
N VAL A 232 5.84 -1.32 9.22
CA VAL A 232 5.17 -2.50 9.80
C VAL A 232 6.20 -3.61 9.95
N SER A 233 6.25 -4.24 11.12
CA SER A 233 7.14 -5.39 11.35
C SER A 233 6.87 -6.51 10.35
N HIS A 234 7.95 -7.15 9.87
CA HIS A 234 7.84 -8.37 9.07
C HIS A 234 7.42 -9.55 9.95
N GLY A 235 6.93 -10.61 9.32
CA GLY A 235 6.64 -11.86 10.02
C GLY A 235 7.84 -12.79 10.11
N ALA A 236 7.64 -13.94 10.73
CA ALA A 236 8.68 -14.99 10.83
C ALA A 236 8.76 -15.90 9.59
N THR A 237 7.68 -15.99 8.81
CA THR A 237 7.51 -16.97 7.73
C THR A 237 7.99 -16.41 6.40
N ARG A 238 8.83 -17.14 5.67
CA ARG A 238 9.22 -16.77 4.29
C ARG A 238 7.98 -16.72 3.39
N GLU A 239 7.90 -15.74 2.49
CA GLU A 239 6.75 -15.53 1.61
C GLU A 239 6.38 -16.80 0.85
N GLU A 240 7.36 -17.55 0.36
CA GLU A 240 7.13 -18.81 -0.35
C GLU A 240 6.39 -19.84 0.49
N HIS A 241 6.55 -19.81 1.83
CA HIS A 241 5.85 -20.70 2.76
C HIS A 241 4.48 -20.15 3.20
N LEU A 242 4.15 -18.90 2.89
CA LEU A 242 2.76 -18.40 3.02
C LEU A 242 1.87 -18.92 1.89
N ARG A 243 2.47 -19.40 0.80
CA ARG A 243 1.78 -19.88 -0.40
C ARG A 243 1.49 -21.37 -0.25
N GLY A 244 0.24 -21.68 0.11
CA GLY A 244 -0.25 -23.06 0.21
C GLY A 244 -0.55 -23.70 -1.15
N ASN A 245 -1.17 -24.88 -1.13
CA ASN A 245 -1.59 -25.57 -2.36
C ASN A 245 -2.91 -25.03 -2.94
N ASN A 246 -3.78 -24.50 -2.09
CA ASN A 246 -5.11 -24.02 -2.44
C ASN A 246 -5.36 -22.66 -1.78
N TYR A 247 -5.20 -21.57 -2.53
CA TYR A 247 -5.35 -20.21 -2.03
C TYR A 247 -5.71 -19.24 -3.17
N LEU A 248 -6.19 -18.06 -2.81
CA LEU A 248 -6.40 -16.96 -3.74
C LEU A 248 -5.35 -15.88 -3.49
N GLU A 249 -4.56 -15.55 -4.49
CA GLU A 249 -3.58 -14.47 -4.43
C GLU A 249 -4.12 -13.21 -5.11
N ILE A 250 -4.44 -12.17 -4.34
CA ILE A 250 -4.91 -10.91 -4.89
C ILE A 250 -3.72 -9.97 -5.09
N VAL A 251 -3.51 -9.55 -6.34
CA VAL A 251 -2.37 -8.68 -6.71
C VAL A 251 -2.79 -7.26 -7.05
N SER A 252 -4.08 -7.02 -7.30
CA SER A 252 -4.60 -5.68 -7.63
C SER A 252 -6.08 -5.54 -7.27
N PHE A 253 -6.42 -4.44 -6.59
CA PHE A 253 -7.79 -3.98 -6.38
C PHE A 253 -8.14 -2.84 -7.34
N SER A 254 -9.44 -2.55 -7.50
CA SER A 254 -9.89 -1.31 -8.17
C SER A 254 -9.62 -0.10 -7.30
N TRP A 255 -9.94 -0.23 -6.01
CA TRP A 255 -9.65 0.74 -4.97
C TRP A 255 -9.83 0.06 -3.61
N PHE A 256 -8.84 0.22 -2.73
CA PHE A 256 -8.95 -0.26 -1.35
C PHE A 256 -9.14 0.96 -0.44
N ASN A 257 -10.36 1.13 0.09
CA ASN A 257 -10.73 2.26 0.94
C ASN A 257 -11.52 1.77 2.17
N PRO A 258 -10.83 1.29 3.22
CA PRO A 258 -11.50 0.86 4.43
C PRO A 258 -12.15 2.06 5.13
N ASN A 259 -13.25 1.81 5.85
CA ASN A 259 -13.77 2.78 6.79
C ASN A 259 -12.69 3.03 7.86
N PRO A 260 -12.21 4.27 8.02
CA PRO A 260 -11.10 4.56 8.93
C PRO A 260 -11.39 4.28 10.40
N LEU A 261 -12.67 4.36 10.81
CA LEU A 261 -13.11 4.21 12.20
C LEU A 261 -13.57 2.79 12.53
N SER A 262 -14.38 2.17 11.66
CA SER A 262 -14.85 0.80 11.90
C SER A 262 -13.83 -0.24 11.44
N GLY A 263 -13.01 0.08 10.44
CA GLY A 263 -12.09 -0.84 9.78
C GLY A 263 -12.72 -1.67 8.66
N ASP A 264 -14.04 -1.56 8.42
CA ASP A 264 -14.74 -2.36 7.41
C ASP A 264 -14.34 -1.95 6.00
N PHE A 265 -14.17 -2.92 5.10
CA PHE A 265 -13.86 -2.67 3.70
C PHE A 265 -14.55 -3.66 2.78
N SER A 266 -14.72 -3.24 1.53
CA SER A 266 -15.13 -4.07 0.41
C SER A 266 -14.38 -3.58 -0.82
N ALA A 267 -13.43 -4.38 -1.32
CA ALA A 267 -12.55 -3.99 -2.41
C ALA A 267 -12.76 -4.90 -3.62
N GLU A 268 -13.08 -4.30 -4.77
CA GLU A 268 -13.25 -5.05 -6.02
C GLU A 268 -11.90 -5.56 -6.51
N ILE A 269 -11.85 -6.84 -6.86
CA ILE A 269 -10.63 -7.50 -7.35
C ILE A 269 -10.48 -7.25 -8.86
N ARG A 270 -9.43 -6.49 -9.24
CA ARG A 270 -9.04 -6.32 -10.66
C ARG A 270 -8.33 -7.55 -11.20
N LEU A 271 -7.46 -8.15 -10.39
CA LEU A 271 -6.77 -9.38 -10.72
C LEU A 271 -6.41 -10.16 -9.45
N ALA A 272 -6.73 -11.44 -9.48
CA ALA A 272 -6.19 -12.42 -8.56
C ALA A 272 -5.76 -13.68 -9.31
N TYR A 273 -4.95 -14.50 -8.65
CA TYR A 273 -4.58 -15.83 -9.12
C TYR A 273 -5.14 -16.87 -8.16
N ARG A 274 -6.05 -17.69 -8.68
CA ARG A 274 -6.55 -18.86 -7.97
C ARG A 274 -5.55 -19.98 -8.15
N TRP A 275 -4.98 -20.44 -7.05
CA TRP A 275 -4.10 -21.59 -7.00
C TRP A 275 -4.88 -22.80 -6.51
N GLN A 276 -4.89 -23.87 -7.30
CA GLN A 276 -5.50 -25.15 -6.93
C GLN A 276 -4.61 -26.30 -7.35
N ASN A 277 -4.09 -27.06 -6.39
CA ASN A 277 -3.21 -28.21 -6.63
C ASN A 277 -2.05 -27.91 -7.60
N GLY A 278 -1.39 -26.76 -7.40
CA GLY A 278 -0.28 -26.29 -8.24
C GLY A 278 -0.68 -25.62 -9.56
N ARG A 279 -1.97 -25.63 -9.93
CA ARG A 279 -2.48 -24.92 -11.11
C ARG A 279 -2.80 -23.46 -10.75
N LYS A 280 -2.18 -22.53 -11.48
CA LYS A 280 -2.45 -21.10 -11.42
C LYS A 280 -3.51 -20.72 -12.46
N VAL A 281 -4.62 -20.10 -12.04
CA VAL A 281 -5.67 -19.58 -12.93
C VAL A 281 -5.90 -18.10 -12.63
N PRO A 282 -5.71 -17.18 -13.59
CA PRO A 282 -6.07 -15.78 -13.40
C PRO A 282 -7.58 -15.63 -13.31
N VAL A 283 -8.05 -14.96 -12.27
CA VAL A 283 -9.47 -14.66 -12.02
C VAL A 283 -9.65 -13.17 -11.74
N ARG A 284 -10.85 -12.65 -12.02
CA ARG A 284 -11.18 -11.23 -11.82
C ARG A 284 -12.62 -11.03 -11.36
N GLY A 285 -12.88 -9.85 -10.80
CA GLY A 285 -14.19 -9.48 -10.27
C GLY A 285 -14.48 -10.13 -8.92
N GLY A 286 -15.63 -9.75 -8.35
CA GLY A 286 -15.97 -10.06 -6.96
C GLY A 286 -15.28 -9.12 -5.97
N MET A 287 -15.69 -9.22 -4.71
CA MET A 287 -15.27 -8.33 -3.64
C MET A 287 -14.48 -9.11 -2.59
N PHE A 288 -13.32 -8.59 -2.21
CA PHE A 288 -12.67 -8.96 -0.96
C PHE A 288 -13.25 -8.08 0.15
N THR A 289 -13.99 -8.70 1.07
CA THR A 289 -14.71 -7.99 2.14
C THR A 289 -14.19 -8.45 3.49
N GLY A 290 -14.06 -7.52 4.41
CA GLY A 290 -13.62 -7.83 5.77
C GLY A 290 -13.49 -6.60 6.63
N ASN A 291 -12.76 -6.76 7.74
CA ASN A 291 -12.46 -5.68 8.66
C ASN A 291 -10.96 -5.68 8.95
N VAL A 292 -10.30 -4.52 8.83
CA VAL A 292 -8.85 -4.39 9.01
C VAL A 292 -8.41 -4.86 10.40
N PHE A 293 -9.16 -4.50 11.46
CA PHE A 293 -8.82 -4.88 12.84
C PHE A 293 -8.95 -6.38 13.06
N THR A 294 -10.00 -7.04 12.57
CA THR A 294 -10.14 -8.50 12.77
C THR A 294 -9.19 -9.29 11.88
N ASN A 295 -9.00 -8.86 10.63
CA ASN A 295 -8.13 -9.54 9.67
C ASN A 295 -6.68 -9.53 10.12
N ILE A 296 -6.16 -8.41 10.62
CA ILE A 296 -4.76 -8.32 11.04
C ILE A 296 -4.44 -9.22 12.25
N LEU A 297 -5.42 -9.44 13.15
CA LEU A 297 -5.27 -10.32 14.32
C LEU A 297 -5.15 -11.80 13.95
N ALA A 298 -5.59 -12.18 12.75
CA ALA A 298 -5.51 -13.53 12.20
C ALA A 298 -4.44 -13.68 11.10
N ALA A 299 -3.76 -12.58 10.73
CA ALA A 299 -2.88 -12.52 9.57
C ALA A 299 -1.48 -13.08 9.84
N ARG A 300 -0.89 -13.71 8.81
CA ARG A 300 0.52 -14.09 8.77
C ARG A 300 1.26 -13.18 7.81
N LEU A 301 2.38 -12.63 8.26
CA LEU A 301 3.16 -11.66 7.49
C LEU A 301 4.40 -12.34 6.91
N SER A 302 4.84 -11.91 5.73
CA SER A 302 6.09 -12.41 5.16
C SER A 302 7.29 -11.88 5.92
N LYS A 303 8.37 -12.66 5.94
CA LYS A 303 9.69 -12.24 6.42
C LYS A 303 10.33 -11.22 5.48
N GLU A 304 10.12 -11.40 4.18
CA GLU A 304 10.56 -10.48 3.14
C GLU A 304 9.80 -9.16 3.27
N VAL A 305 10.51 -8.06 3.08
CA VAL A 305 9.98 -6.70 3.18
C VAL A 305 10.07 -5.98 1.84
N MET A 306 9.27 -4.93 1.69
CA MET A 306 9.35 -3.99 0.58
C MET A 306 9.16 -2.56 1.08
N GLN A 307 9.62 -1.61 0.28
CA GLN A 307 9.36 -0.18 0.47
C GLN A 307 8.61 0.36 -0.75
N SER A 308 7.53 1.08 -0.52
CA SER A 308 6.72 1.71 -1.56
C SER A 308 6.19 3.05 -1.04
N GLY A 309 6.63 4.15 -1.63
CA GLY A 309 6.31 5.49 -1.15
C GLY A 309 6.70 5.68 0.33
N GLY A 310 5.69 5.85 1.18
CA GLY A 310 5.84 6.01 2.63
C GLY A 310 5.74 4.72 3.44
N TYR A 311 5.47 3.58 2.81
CA TYR A 311 5.31 2.28 3.46
C TYR A 311 6.63 1.50 3.45
N TYR A 312 6.98 0.89 4.58
CA TYR A 312 8.01 -0.14 4.69
C TYR A 312 7.45 -1.31 5.51
N GLY A 313 7.44 -2.51 4.97
CA GLY A 313 6.88 -3.64 5.72
C GLY A 313 6.83 -4.92 4.90
N PRO A 314 6.08 -5.95 5.37
CA PRO A 314 6.03 -7.24 4.71
C PRO A 314 5.61 -7.14 3.24
N ARG A 315 6.24 -7.94 2.39
CA ARG A 315 5.95 -8.04 0.96
C ARG A 315 4.67 -8.84 0.65
N ALA A 316 4.22 -9.67 1.58
CA ALA A 316 2.97 -10.42 1.49
C ALA A 316 2.29 -10.56 2.85
N VAL A 317 0.95 -10.68 2.83
CA VAL A 317 0.13 -10.97 4.01
C VAL A 317 -0.91 -12.02 3.67
N LEU A 318 -1.03 -13.04 4.52
CA LEU A 318 -2.00 -14.13 4.37
C LEU A 318 -3.11 -13.99 5.40
N PHE A 319 -4.35 -13.95 4.92
CA PHE A 319 -5.56 -14.00 5.73
C PHE A 319 -6.19 -15.39 5.64
N LYS A 320 -6.42 -16.01 6.80
CA LYS A 320 -7.10 -17.31 6.89
C LYS A 320 -8.61 -17.12 6.91
N ASN A 321 -9.34 -18.07 6.31
CA ASN A 321 -10.80 -18.09 6.29
C ASN A 321 -11.43 -16.78 5.76
N ALA A 322 -10.75 -16.13 4.83
CA ALA A 322 -11.26 -14.94 4.16
C ALA A 322 -12.34 -15.34 3.15
N ILE A 323 -13.27 -14.41 2.92
CA ILE A 323 -14.39 -14.58 2.00
C ILE A 323 -14.22 -13.59 0.84
N VAL A 324 -14.35 -14.10 -0.37
CA VAL A 324 -14.40 -13.33 -1.60
C VAL A 324 -15.67 -13.68 -2.34
N THR A 325 -16.47 -12.66 -2.67
CA THR A 325 -17.73 -12.86 -3.39
C THR A 325 -17.49 -13.21 -4.85
N LYS A 326 -18.50 -13.83 -5.49
CA LYS A 326 -18.49 -14.05 -6.94
C LYS A 326 -18.49 -12.72 -7.71
N SER A 327 -17.97 -12.73 -8.93
CA SER A 327 -18.20 -11.63 -9.88
C SER A 327 -19.68 -11.54 -10.24
N GLU A 328 -20.20 -10.33 -10.38
CA GLU A 328 -21.51 -10.07 -10.99
C GLU A 328 -21.52 -10.36 -12.48
#